data_AF-A0A8S4RU58-F1
#
_entry.id   AF-A0A8S4RU58-F1
#
_cell.length_a   1.000
_cell.length_b   1.000
_cell.length_c   1.000
_cell.angle_alpha   90.00
_cell.angle_beta   90.00
_cell.angle_gamma   90.00
#
_symmetry.space_group_name_H-M   'P 1'
#
loop_
_entity.id
_entity.type
_entity.pdbx_description
1 polymer ?
#
loop_
_entity_poly.entity_id
_entity_poly.type
_entity_poly.pdbx_seq_one_letter_code
_entity_poly.pdbx_strand_id
1 'polypeptide(L)'
;MIFQKRYFCRGLSTTKVNRTSSLNKLKKLQADFQAEDGRPIWLKRGRSDRILSSLTFFLCYVGILMTLTTIYDNAKPSSWKTGKQTC
;
A
#
# COMPACT_ATOMS: atom_id res chain seq x y z
N MET A 1 -2.05 -5.69 52.82
CA MET A 1 -1.01 -6.26 51.94
C MET A 1 -1.68 -6.94 50.76
N ILE A 2 -1.57 -6.40 49.54
CA ILE A 2 -1.92 -7.14 48.32
C ILE A 2 -0.73 -6.99 47.38
N PHE A 3 0.13 -8.01 47.40
CA PHE A 3 1.32 -8.10 46.54
C PHE A 3 0.88 -8.68 45.19
N GLN A 4 0.51 -7.83 44.24
CA GLN A 4 0.24 -8.23 42.86
C GLN A 4 1.57 -8.58 42.17
N LYS A 5 1.95 -9.86 42.18
CA LYS A 5 3.06 -10.40 41.38
C LYS A 5 2.70 -10.22 39.89
N ARG A 6 3.33 -9.25 39.23
CA ARG A 6 3.35 -9.15 37.76
C ARG A 6 4.15 -10.34 37.22
N TYR A 7 3.45 -11.34 36.67
CA TYR A 7 4.07 -12.40 35.89
C TYR A 7 4.63 -11.79 34.59
N PHE A 8 5.93 -11.52 34.59
CA PHE A 8 6.67 -11.09 33.41
C PHE A 8 6.86 -12.29 32.48
N CYS A 9 5.90 -12.52 31.59
CA CYS A 9 6.02 -13.54 30.54
C CYS A 9 7.12 -13.12 29.55
N ARG A 10 8.37 -13.49 29.82
CA ARG A 10 9.43 -13.54 28.81
C ARG A 10 9.07 -14.66 27.84
N GLY A 11 8.59 -14.31 26.65
CA GLY A 11 8.46 -15.28 25.57
C GLY A 11 9.82 -15.93 25.29
N LEU A 12 9.95 -17.20 25.67
CA LEU A 12 11.16 -17.99 25.46
C LEU A 12 11.20 -18.40 23.97
N SER A 13 11.78 -17.55 23.12
CA SER A 13 12.04 -17.92 21.72
C SER A 13 13.27 -18.83 21.67
N THR A 14 13.06 -20.14 21.50
CA THR A 14 14.12 -21.17 21.56
C THR A 14 14.90 -21.33 20.26
N THR A 15 14.65 -20.53 19.23
CA THR A 15 15.41 -20.61 17.98
C THR A 15 16.75 -19.90 18.12
N LYS A 16 17.87 -20.64 17.99
CA LYS A 16 19.22 -20.05 17.86
C LYS A 16 19.30 -19.25 16.56
N VAL A 17 18.94 -17.97 16.61
CA VAL A 17 19.07 -17.05 15.47
C VAL A 17 20.53 -16.62 15.37
N ASN A 18 21.32 -17.37 14.62
CA ASN A 18 22.71 -17.04 14.28
C ASN A 18 22.79 -15.93 13.20
N ARG A 19 21.92 -14.89 13.30
CA ARG A 19 21.85 -13.72 12.41
C ARG A 19 21.50 -12.45 13.22
N THR A 20 22.43 -12.03 14.08
CA THR A 20 22.30 -10.78 14.87
C THR A 20 22.03 -9.55 14.00
N SER A 21 22.63 -9.48 12.80
CA SER A 21 22.41 -8.39 11.84
C SER A 21 20.97 -8.30 11.32
N SER A 22 20.30 -9.44 11.06
CA SER A 22 18.90 -9.40 10.57
C SER A 22 17.91 -9.02 11.67
N LEU A 23 18.17 -9.42 12.92
CA LEU A 23 17.31 -9.06 14.05
C LEU A 23 17.35 -7.56 14.35
N ASN A 24 18.52 -6.91 14.24
CA ASN A 24 18.63 -5.47 14.45
C ASN A 24 17.83 -4.68 13.40
N LYS A 25 17.82 -5.13 12.14
CA LYS A 25 17.02 -4.53 11.07
C LYS A 25 15.52 -4.66 11.33
N LEU A 26 15.07 -5.84 11.80
CA LEU A 26 13.67 -6.08 12.12
C LEU A 26 13.21 -5.24 13.31
N LYS A 27 14.03 -5.14 14.37
CA LYS A 27 13.73 -4.28 15.53
C LYS A 27 13.60 -2.81 15.14
N LYS A 28 14.49 -2.33 14.26
CA LYS A 28 14.40 -0.97 13.73
C LYS A 28 13.10 -0.76 12.94
N LEU A 29 12.75 -1.71 12.06
CA LEU A 29 11.50 -1.65 11.31
C LEU A 29 10.29 -1.65 12.26
N GLN A 30 10.29 -2.51 13.29
CA GLN A 30 9.22 -2.57 14.28
C GLN A 30 9.08 -1.24 15.02
N ALA A 31 10.19 -0.61 15.40
CA ALA A 31 10.18 0.72 16.03
C ALA A 31 9.62 1.78 15.06
N ASP A 32 10.07 1.80 13.81
CA ASP A 32 9.60 2.76 12.79
C ASP A 32 8.08 2.60 12.51
N PHE A 33 7.56 1.37 12.51
CA PHE A 33 6.12 1.11 12.33
C PHE A 33 5.29 1.24 13.61
N GLN A 34 5.91 1.25 14.79
CA GLN A 34 5.22 1.46 16.08
C GLN A 34 5.29 2.91 16.57
N ALA A 35 6.05 3.78 15.89
CA ALA A 35 6.09 5.21 16.21
C ALA A 35 4.69 5.85 16.09
N GLU A 36 4.33 6.69 17.06
CA GLU A 36 3.05 7.41 17.13
C GLU A 36 3.06 8.63 16.18
N ASP A 37 3.13 8.38 14.87
CA ASP A 37 3.20 9.45 13.86
C ASP A 37 1.81 9.96 13.41
N GLY A 38 0.72 9.36 13.92
CA GLY A 38 -0.66 9.67 13.54
C GLY A 38 -1.02 9.36 12.07
N ARG A 39 -0.11 8.73 11.31
CA ARG A 39 -0.31 8.42 9.88
C ARG A 39 -0.90 7.02 9.71
N PRO A 40 -1.78 6.84 8.71
CA PRO A 40 -2.34 5.52 8.42
C PRO A 40 -1.23 4.56 7.94
N ILE A 41 -1.42 3.26 8.19
CA ILE A 41 -0.39 2.24 8.02
C ILE A 41 0.19 2.17 6.60
N TRP A 42 -0.62 2.48 5.58
CA TRP A 42 -0.24 2.46 4.17
C TRP A 42 0.62 3.65 3.73
N LEU A 43 0.86 4.63 4.61
CA LEU A 43 1.73 5.78 4.36
C LEU A 43 2.92 5.86 5.33
N LYS A 44 3.10 4.81 6.15
CA LYS A 44 3.97 4.84 7.33
C LYS A 44 5.45 4.73 6.98
N ARG A 45 5.81 4.13 5.84
CA ARG A 45 7.20 4.01 5.39
C ARG A 45 7.75 5.30 4.76
N GLY A 46 6.88 6.30 4.55
CA GLY A 46 7.29 7.67 4.21
C GLY A 46 7.10 8.04 2.74
N ARG A 47 8.14 8.61 2.10
CA ARG A 47 8.07 9.20 0.74
C ARG A 47 7.75 8.16 -0.34
N SER A 48 8.27 6.94 -0.23
CA SER A 48 8.02 5.87 -1.21
C SER A 48 6.55 5.53 -1.32
N ASP A 49 5.87 5.41 -0.18
CA ASP A 49 4.45 5.04 -0.12
C ASP A 49 3.56 6.15 -0.72
N ARG A 50 3.96 7.42 -0.55
CA ARG A 50 3.28 8.57 -1.15
C ARG A 50 3.38 8.57 -2.67
N ILE A 51 4.57 8.29 -3.22
CA ILE A 51 4.76 8.21 -4.67
C ILE A 51 3.96 7.04 -5.22
N LEU A 52 4.05 5.87 -4.59
CA LEU A 52 3.35 4.67 -5.04
C LEU A 52 1.84 4.86 -5.02
N SER A 53 1.28 5.36 -3.92
CA SER A 53 -0.16 5.64 -3.83
C SER A 53 -0.63 6.68 -4.84
N SER A 54 0.10 7.80 -4.98
CA SER A 54 -0.24 8.84 -5.96
C SER A 54 -0.21 8.30 -7.40
N LEU A 55 0.78 7.47 -7.73
CA LEU A 55 0.90 6.85 -9.03
C LEU A 55 -0.26 5.88 -9.30
N THR A 56 -0.60 5.04 -8.31
CA THR A 56 -1.74 4.12 -8.41
C THR A 56 -3.04 4.86 -8.67
N PHE A 57 -3.35 5.92 -7.92
CA PHE A 57 -4.55 6.72 -8.15
C PHE A 57 -4.56 7.37 -9.54
N PHE A 58 -3.41 7.89 -9.99
CA PHE A 58 -3.28 8.46 -11.32
C PHE A 58 -3.54 7.42 -12.43
N LEU A 59 -2.92 6.24 -12.35
CA LEU A 59 -3.13 5.17 -13.32
C LEU A 59 -4.58 4.68 -13.33
N CYS A 60 -5.20 4.50 -12.16
CA CYS A 60 -6.59 4.12 -12.06
C CYS A 60 -7.51 5.17 -12.70
N TYR A 61 -7.25 6.45 -12.47
CA TYR A 61 -8.03 7.53 -13.06
C TYR A 61 -7.92 7.55 -14.60
N VAL A 62 -6.70 7.47 -15.13
CA VAL A 62 -6.46 7.39 -16.58
C VAL A 62 -7.13 6.15 -17.19
N GLY A 63 -7.01 4.99 -16.52
CA GLY A 63 -7.64 3.74 -16.95
C GLY A 63 -9.16 3.83 -17.03
N ILE A 64 -9.81 4.48 -16.05
CA ILE A 64 -11.27 4.71 -16.07
C ILE A 64 -11.65 5.59 -17.26
N LEU A 65 -10.95 6.70 -17.49
CA LEU A 65 -11.25 7.60 -18.62
C LEU A 65 -11.13 6.87 -19.97
N MET A 66 -10.07 6.10 -20.17
CA MET A 66 -9.85 5.31 -21.39
C MET A 66 -10.91 4.20 -21.57
N THR A 67 -11.38 3.63 -20.46
CA THR A 67 -12.46 2.64 -20.50
C THR A 67 -13.78 3.30 -20.90
N LEU A 68 -14.07 4.50 -20.38
CA LEU A 68 -15.27 5.25 -20.74
C LEU A 68 -15.27 5.68 -22.21
N THR A 69 -14.13 6.12 -22.75
CA THR A 69 -14.04 6.45 -24.19
C THR A 69 -14.26 5.21 -25.05
N THR A 70 -13.67 4.07 -24.65
CA THR A 70 -13.85 2.80 -25.34
C THR A 70 -15.32 2.35 -25.31
N ILE A 71 -15.97 2.42 -24.16
CA ILE A 71 -17.40 2.08 -24.03
C ILE A 71 -18.24 3.03 -24.90
N TYR A 72 -17.96 4.33 -24.88
CA TYR A 72 -18.68 5.31 -25.69
C TYR A 72 -18.54 5.05 -27.20
N ASP A 73 -17.35 4.68 -27.66
CA ASP A 73 -17.13 4.34 -29.06
C ASP A 73 -17.77 3.00 -29.46
N ASN A 74 -17.86 2.04 -28.53
CA ASN A 74 -18.54 0.76 -28.76
C ASN A 74 -20.08 0.87 -28.67
N ALA A 75 -20.61 1.76 -27.83
CA ALA A 75 -22.04 1.97 -27.68
C ALA A 75 -22.68 2.63 -28.92
N LYS A 76 -21.89 3.34 -29.74
CA LYS A 76 -22.40 3.97 -30.96
C LYS A 76 -22.66 2.92 -32.05
N PRO A 77 -23.88 2.87 -32.62
CA PRO A 77 -24.14 2.04 -33.79
C PRO A 77 -23.25 2.47 -34.96
N SER A 78 -22.84 1.51 -35.79
CA SER A 78 -21.91 1.75 -36.93
C SER A 78 -22.37 2.85 -37.88
N SER A 79 -23.68 3.08 -37.99
CA SER A 79 -24.30 4.17 -38.77
C SER A 79 -23.82 5.57 -38.36
N TRP A 80 -23.44 5.79 -37.09
CA TRP A 80 -22.98 7.10 -36.60
C TRP A 80 -21.47 7.33 -36.81
N LYS A 81 -20.75 6.31 -37.29
CA LYS A 81 -19.31 6.35 -37.55
C LYS A 81 -18.97 6.74 -38.99
N THR A 82 -19.97 6.80 -39.88
CA THR A 82 -19.82 7.01 -41.33
C THR A 82 -19.33 8.41 -41.73
N GLY A 83 -19.29 9.39 -40.81
CA GLY A 83 -18.85 10.77 -41.11
C GLY A 83 -17.38 11.09 -40.80
N LYS A 84 -16.57 10.14 -40.32
CA LYS A 84 -15.15 10.37 -39.95
C LYS A 84 -14.13 9.65 -40.85
N GLN A 85 -14.52 9.22 -42.05
CA GLN A 85 -13.57 8.92 -43.12
C GLN A 85 -13.38 10.19 -43.96
N THR A 86 -12.56 11.11 -43.48
CA THR A 86 -11.92 12.11 -44.34
C THR A 86 -10.50 11.62 -44.62
N CYS A 87 -10.23 11.46 -45.91
CA CYS A 87 -8.97 11.24 -46.66
C CYS A 87 -7.68 11.02 -45.85
#